data_AF-A0A932UWR6-F1
#
_entry.id   AF-A0A932UWR6-F1
#
_cell.length_a   1.000
_cell.length_b   1.000
_cell.length_c   1.000
_cell.angle_alpha   90.00
_cell.angle_beta   90.00
_cell.angle_gamma   90.00
#
_symmetry.space_group_name_H-M   'P 1'
#
loop_
_entity.id
_entity.type
_entity.pdbx_description
1 polymer ?
#
loop_
_entity_poly.entity_id
_entity_poly.type
_entity_poly.pdbx_seq_one_letter_code
_entity_poly.pdbx_strand_id
1 'polypeptide(L)'
;MVSVMVGNERHEVSDAVGQNDALWLPQWAVEEVTGWRLKPQGFCRDDVCVPVPPGRQTEFVDGGRVNVAAFWRLLEAPALHDADGGLWVLGESAGRRAAQLESLEAPDFRLPDLAGRVHALSDLHGRKVLLVTWASW
;
A
#
# COMPACT_ATOMS: atom_id res chain seq x y z
N MET A 1 -18.03 -6.27 7.22
CA MET A 1 -16.61 -6.66 7.11
C MET A 1 -16.18 -6.32 5.70
N VAL A 2 -15.00 -5.73 5.53
CA VAL A 2 -14.45 -5.33 4.23
C VAL A 2 -13.08 -5.98 4.08
N SER A 3 -12.81 -6.56 2.91
CA SER A 3 -11.51 -7.09 2.55
C SER A 3 -10.64 -5.97 1.97
N VAL A 4 -9.44 -5.78 2.48
CA VAL A 4 -8.49 -4.76 2.00
C VAL A 4 -7.19 -5.44 1.56
N MET A 5 -6.80 -5.20 0.32
CA MET A 5 -5.53 -5.65 -0.27
C MET A 5 -4.52 -4.50 -0.23
N VAL A 6 -3.38 -4.73 0.42
CA VAL A 6 -2.25 -3.78 0.44
C VAL A 6 -0.98 -4.56 0.08
N GLY A 7 -0.36 -4.21 -1.04
CA GLY A 7 0.74 -5.01 -1.60
C GLY A 7 0.28 -6.44 -1.89
N ASN A 8 0.93 -7.43 -1.28
CA ASN A 8 0.59 -8.86 -1.41
C ASN A 8 -0.23 -9.39 -0.23
N GLU A 9 -0.62 -8.53 0.72
CA GLU A 9 -1.35 -8.93 1.92
C GLU A 9 -2.84 -8.66 1.76
N ARG A 10 -3.64 -9.57 2.34
CA ARG A 10 -5.09 -9.45 2.44
C ARG A 10 -5.47 -9.32 3.91
N HIS A 11 -6.23 -8.27 4.22
CA HIS A 11 -6.73 -7.96 5.55
C HIS A 11 -8.26 -8.00 5.56
N GLU A 12 -8.86 -8.67 6.53
CA GLU A 12 -10.32 -8.68 6.73
C GLU A 12 -10.67 -7.76 7.90
N VAL A 13 -11.26 -6.59 7.60
CA VAL A 13 -11.48 -5.55 8.60
C VAL A 13 -12.93 -5.55 9.06
N SER A 14 -13.14 -5.86 10.33
CA SER A 14 -14.42 -5.70 11.02
C SER A 14 -14.75 -4.22 11.20
N ASP A 15 -16.05 -3.91 11.20
CA ASP A 15 -16.58 -2.53 11.27
C ASP A 15 -16.11 -1.56 10.18
N ALA A 16 -15.30 -1.99 9.20
CA ALA A 16 -14.98 -1.16 8.04
C ALA A 16 -16.21 -0.93 7.15
N VAL A 17 -16.26 0.24 6.50
CA VAL A 17 -17.33 0.64 5.59
C VAL A 17 -16.72 1.15 4.30
N GLY A 18 -16.97 0.45 3.19
CA GLY A 18 -16.70 0.92 1.84
C GLY A 18 -17.97 1.46 1.21
N GLN A 19 -18.04 2.77 0.93
CA GLN A 19 -19.20 3.38 0.29
C GLN A 19 -18.81 4.68 -0.43
N ASN A 20 -19.39 4.94 -1.60
CA ASN A 20 -19.22 6.20 -2.34
C ASN A 20 -17.75 6.59 -2.51
N ASP A 21 -16.92 5.69 -3.03
CA ASP A 21 -15.48 5.92 -3.21
C ASP A 21 -14.70 6.17 -1.91
N ALA A 22 -15.29 5.98 -0.73
CA ALA A 22 -14.65 6.13 0.57
C ALA A 22 -14.50 4.77 1.28
N LEU A 23 -13.30 4.52 1.80
CA LEU A 23 -12.99 3.37 2.65
C LEU A 23 -12.76 3.86 4.07
N TRP A 24 -13.77 3.72 4.91
CA TRP A 24 -13.72 4.11 6.32
C TRP A 24 -13.27 2.93 7.18
N LEU A 25 -12.04 3.01 7.68
CA LEU A 25 -11.52 2.05 8.65
C LEU A 25 -11.63 2.61 10.07
N PRO A 26 -11.89 1.78 11.09
CA PRO A 26 -11.71 2.21 12.47
C PRO A 26 -10.22 2.50 12.73
N GLN A 27 -9.91 3.45 13.61
CA GLN A 27 -8.54 3.93 13.81
C GLN A 27 -7.53 2.83 14.15
N TRP A 28 -7.93 1.80 14.91
CA TRP A 28 -7.07 0.67 15.28
C TRP A 28 -6.60 -0.13 14.05
N ALA A 29 -7.44 -0.25 13.02
CA ALA A 29 -7.15 -1.03 11.83
C ALA A 29 -6.24 -0.28 10.85
N VAL A 30 -6.17 1.06 10.93
CA VAL A 30 -5.39 1.85 9.97
C VAL A 30 -3.91 1.48 10.02
N GLU A 31 -3.33 1.40 11.22
CA GLU A 31 -1.90 1.06 11.38
C GLU A 31 -1.63 -0.40 11.04
N GLU A 32 -2.51 -1.31 11.44
CA GLU A 32 -2.40 -2.75 11.15
C GLU A 32 -2.45 -3.06 9.64
N VAL A 33 -3.38 -2.43 8.92
CA VAL A 33 -3.62 -2.72 7.50
C VAL A 33 -2.64 -1.97 6.59
N THR A 34 -2.23 -0.76 6.98
CA THR A 34 -1.55 0.15 6.05
C THR A 34 -0.15 0.59 6.49
N GLY A 35 0.21 0.34 7.76
CA GLY A 35 1.40 0.90 8.40
C GLY A 35 1.32 2.41 8.68
N TRP A 36 0.22 3.07 8.34
CA TRP A 36 -0.01 4.49 8.65
C TRP A 36 -0.89 4.63 9.89
N ARG A 37 -0.64 5.67 10.69
CA ARG A 37 -1.47 6.01 11.85
C ARG A 37 -1.86 7.48 11.85
N LEU A 38 -3.08 7.76 12.29
CA LEU A 38 -3.54 9.13 12.48
C LEU A 38 -2.96 9.72 13.77
N LYS A 39 -2.25 10.84 13.66
CA LYS A 39 -1.72 11.67 14.76
C LYS A 39 -2.25 13.11 14.62
N PRO A 40 -2.10 13.99 15.63
CA PRO A 40 -2.54 15.39 15.54
C PRO A 40 -1.99 16.17 14.34
N GLN A 41 -0.74 15.89 13.94
CA GLN A 41 -0.10 16.52 12.77
C GLN A 41 -0.54 15.94 11.42
N GLY A 42 -1.29 14.83 11.40
CA GLY A 42 -1.72 14.14 10.19
C GLY A 42 -1.46 12.64 10.20
N PHE A 43 -1.43 12.04 9.01
CA PHE A 43 -1.16 10.62 8.81
C PHE A 43 0.33 10.37 8.81
N CYS A 44 0.82 9.47 9.67
CA CYS A 44 2.25 9.23 9.80
C CYS A 44 2.62 7.76 9.63
N ARG A 45 3.77 7.52 9.01
CA ARG A 45 4.46 6.24 8.94
C ARG A 45 5.96 6.49 9.11
N ASP A 46 6.55 5.84 10.10
CA ASP A 46 7.91 6.12 10.55
C ASP A 46 8.10 7.62 10.82
N ASP A 47 9.10 8.23 10.20
CA ASP A 47 9.45 9.65 10.32
C ASP A 47 8.68 10.55 9.33
N VAL A 48 7.86 9.98 8.44
CA VAL A 48 7.10 10.72 7.43
C VAL A 48 5.69 10.98 7.95
N CYS A 49 5.26 12.24 7.95
CA CYS A 49 3.90 12.65 8.27
C CYS A 49 3.31 13.50 7.14
N VAL A 50 2.11 13.16 6.70
CA VAL A 50 1.34 13.87 5.68
C VAL A 50 0.17 14.59 6.34
N PRO A 51 0.15 15.94 6.32
CA PRO A 51 -0.90 16.71 6.97
C PRO A 51 -2.24 16.57 6.24
N VAL A 52 -3.32 16.59 7.01
CA VAL A 52 -4.68 16.69 6.45
C VAL A 52 -4.86 18.11 5.90
N PRO A 53 -5.31 18.30 4.65
CA PRO A 53 -5.54 19.62 4.10
C PRO A 53 -6.49 20.45 4.97
N PRO A 54 -6.13 21.70 5.33
CA PRO A 54 -7.00 22.56 6.13
C PRO A 54 -8.37 22.75 5.47
N GLY A 55 -9.45 22.62 6.25
CA GLY A 55 -10.83 22.79 5.78
C GLY A 55 -11.43 21.56 5.10
N ARG A 56 -10.67 20.46 4.96
CA ARG A 56 -11.13 19.19 4.36
C ARG A 56 -11.15 18.04 5.35
N GLN A 57 -11.11 18.30 6.66
CA GLN A 57 -10.91 17.27 7.68
C GLN A 57 -11.97 16.17 7.65
N THR A 58 -13.23 16.54 7.37
CA THR A 58 -14.36 15.61 7.28
C THR A 58 -14.25 14.62 6.12
N GLU A 59 -13.40 14.89 5.12
CA GLU A 59 -13.12 13.93 4.05
C GLU A 59 -12.21 12.78 4.51
N PHE A 60 -11.43 13.00 5.58
CA PHE A 60 -10.41 12.07 6.08
C PHE A 60 -10.78 11.43 7.40
N VAL A 61 -11.56 12.09 8.25
CA VAL A 61 -11.89 11.64 9.60
C VAL A 61 -13.35 11.93 9.91
N ASP A 62 -14.09 10.90 10.33
CA ASP A 62 -15.48 11.01 10.78
C ASP A 62 -15.78 9.98 11.88
N GLY A 63 -16.35 10.42 12.99
CA GLY A 63 -16.80 9.52 14.06
C GLY A 63 -15.74 8.54 14.60
N GLY A 64 -14.45 8.91 14.61
CA GLY A 64 -13.34 8.03 15.02
C GLY A 64 -12.90 7.01 13.95
N ARG A 65 -13.45 7.13 12.74
CA ARG A 65 -13.05 6.39 11.55
C ARG A 65 -12.19 7.27 10.65
N VAL A 66 -11.41 6.60 9.82
CA VAL A 66 -10.43 7.21 8.94
C VAL A 66 -10.70 6.78 7.52
N ASN A 67 -10.85 7.74 6.61
CA ASN A 67 -11.03 7.48 5.19
C ASN A 67 -9.68 7.20 4.53
N VAL A 68 -9.31 5.93 4.47
CA VAL A 68 -8.04 5.47 3.92
C VAL A 68 -8.00 5.69 2.40
N ALA A 69 -9.14 5.58 1.70
CA ALA A 69 -9.18 5.85 0.27
C ALA A 69 -8.91 7.33 -0.07
N ALA A 70 -9.45 8.27 0.71
CA ALA A 70 -9.13 9.70 0.56
C ALA A 70 -7.64 9.97 0.84
N PHE A 71 -7.08 9.32 1.85
CA PHE A 71 -5.66 9.42 2.16
C PHE A 71 -4.78 8.87 1.03
N TRP A 72 -5.11 7.72 0.44
CA TRP A 72 -4.39 7.17 -0.71
C TRP A 72 -4.39 8.11 -1.91
N ARG A 73 -5.53 8.71 -2.21
CA ARG A 73 -5.63 9.70 -3.29
C ARG A 73 -4.80 10.96 -3.01
N LEU A 74 -4.69 11.37 -1.73
CA LEU A 74 -3.80 12.46 -1.32
C LEU A 74 -2.31 12.13 -1.56
N LEU A 75 -1.92 10.86 -1.45
CA LEU A 75 -0.57 10.37 -1.76
C LEU A 75 -0.33 10.13 -3.26
N GLU A 76 -1.29 10.47 -4.12
CA GLU A 76 -1.30 10.10 -5.54
C GLU A 76 -1.10 8.58 -5.75
N ALA A 77 -1.69 7.81 -4.85
CA ALA A 77 -1.72 6.36 -4.88
C ALA A 77 -3.12 5.85 -5.27
N PRO A 78 -3.22 4.73 -6.00
CA PRO A 78 -4.49 4.18 -6.42
C PRO A 78 -5.21 3.53 -5.24
N ALA A 79 -6.50 3.84 -5.09
CA ALA A 79 -7.45 3.15 -4.23
C ALA A 79 -8.63 2.71 -5.10
N LEU A 80 -8.77 1.41 -5.30
CA LEU A 80 -9.80 0.80 -6.14
C LEU A 80 -10.70 -0.09 -5.30
N HIS A 81 -11.95 -0.28 -5.72
CA HIS A 81 -12.87 -1.16 -5.04
C HIS A 81 -13.78 -1.91 -6.03
N ASP A 82 -14.37 -3.02 -5.56
CA ASP A 82 -15.44 -3.70 -6.27
C ASP A 82 -16.76 -2.91 -6.22
N ALA A 83 -17.77 -3.31 -6.99
CA ALA A 83 -19.01 -2.54 -7.12
C ALA A 83 -19.73 -2.33 -5.76
N ASP A 84 -19.65 -3.32 -4.88
CA ASP A 84 -20.35 -3.31 -3.58
C ASP A 84 -19.52 -2.66 -2.46
N GLY A 85 -18.27 -2.28 -2.73
CA GLY A 85 -17.35 -1.69 -1.74
C GLY A 85 -16.88 -2.67 -0.66
N GLY A 86 -17.08 -3.98 -0.88
CA GLY A 86 -16.68 -5.06 0.03
C GLY A 86 -15.22 -5.50 -0.14
N LEU A 87 -14.61 -5.21 -1.29
CA LEU A 87 -13.21 -5.46 -1.59
C LEU A 87 -12.53 -4.17 -2.03
N TRP A 88 -11.41 -3.84 -1.39
CA TRP A 88 -10.58 -2.69 -1.71
C TRP A 88 -9.15 -3.09 -2.04
N VAL A 89 -8.54 -2.40 -3.00
CA VAL A 89 -7.13 -2.54 -3.36
C VAL A 89 -6.45 -1.19 -3.21
N LEU A 90 -5.47 -1.13 -2.31
CA LEU A 90 -4.63 0.04 -2.06
C LEU A 90 -3.25 -0.21 -2.67
N GLY A 91 -2.96 0.46 -3.79
CA GLY A 91 -1.70 0.28 -4.50
C GLY A 91 -0.63 1.28 -4.08
N GLU A 92 0.55 1.15 -4.70
CA GLU A 92 1.67 2.06 -4.46
C GLU A 92 1.52 3.37 -5.24
N SER A 93 2.07 4.48 -4.71
CA SER A 93 2.04 5.75 -5.42
C SER A 93 2.91 5.71 -6.69
N ALA A 94 2.41 6.34 -7.75
CA ALA A 94 3.13 6.44 -9.02
C ALA A 94 4.48 7.16 -8.84
N GLY A 95 4.51 8.22 -8.02
CA GLY A 95 5.74 8.95 -7.69
C GLY A 95 6.77 8.08 -6.96
N ARG A 96 6.35 7.23 -6.02
CA ARG A 96 7.28 6.33 -5.31
C ARG A 96 7.81 5.24 -6.24
N ARG A 97 6.95 4.70 -7.11
CA ARG A 97 7.34 3.75 -8.16
C ARG A 97 8.37 4.38 -9.12
N ALA A 98 8.17 5.63 -9.52
CA ALA A 98 9.10 6.37 -10.37
C ALA A 98 10.45 6.60 -9.67
N ALA A 99 10.45 7.08 -8.42
CA ALA A 99 11.66 7.29 -7.63
C ALA A 99 12.48 6.00 -7.44
N GLN A 100 11.82 4.85 -7.26
CA GLN A 100 12.51 3.54 -7.22
C GLN A 100 13.13 3.15 -8.56
N LEU A 101 12.53 3.50 -9.69
CA LEU A 101 13.13 3.25 -11.01
C LEU A 101 14.33 4.17 -11.24
N GLU A 102 14.25 5.41 -10.78
CA GLU A 102 15.32 6.41 -10.88
C GLU A 102 16.52 6.12 -9.97
N SER A 103 16.34 5.41 -8.86
CA SER A 103 17.47 5.02 -7.99
C SER A 103 18.44 4.07 -8.67
N LEU A 104 18.00 3.36 -9.73
CA LEU A 104 18.74 2.30 -10.43
C LEU A 104 19.16 1.14 -9.51
N GLU A 105 18.61 1.07 -8.30
CA GLU A 105 18.83 -0.02 -7.36
C GLU A 105 17.79 -1.11 -7.62
N ALA A 106 18.27 -2.28 -8.07
CA ALA A 106 17.40 -3.44 -8.20
C ALA A 106 17.01 -3.96 -6.80
N PRO A 107 15.73 -4.30 -6.55
CA PRO A 107 15.32 -4.89 -5.27
C PRO A 107 15.98 -6.27 -5.07
N ASP A 108 16.38 -6.58 -3.84
CA ASP A 108 16.95 -7.88 -3.46
C ASP A 108 15.88 -8.97 -3.35
N PHE A 109 15.19 -9.24 -4.45
CA PHE A 109 14.17 -10.28 -4.50
C PHE A 109 14.78 -11.66 -4.28
N ARG A 110 13.95 -12.58 -3.76
CA ARG A 110 14.31 -13.96 -3.46
C ARG A 110 13.39 -14.90 -4.24
N LEU A 111 13.97 -15.77 -5.05
CA LEU A 111 13.22 -16.73 -5.88
C LEU A 111 13.82 -18.14 -5.73
N PRO A 112 12.98 -19.19 -5.70
CA PRO A 112 13.46 -20.56 -5.74
C PRO A 112 13.96 -20.93 -7.16
N ASP A 113 15.02 -21.72 -7.24
CA ASP A 113 15.41 -22.42 -8.46
C ASP A 113 14.54 -23.68 -8.70
N LEU A 114 14.81 -24.40 -9.80
CA LEU A 114 14.08 -25.63 -10.15
C LEU A 114 14.22 -26.76 -9.11
N ALA A 115 15.22 -26.69 -8.23
CA ALA A 115 15.41 -27.62 -7.12
C ALA A 115 14.80 -27.10 -5.80
N GLY A 116 14.10 -25.96 -5.84
CA GLY A 116 13.49 -25.32 -4.68
C GLY A 116 14.46 -24.54 -3.80
N ARG A 117 15.73 -24.39 -4.19
CA ARG A 117 16.71 -23.62 -3.41
C ARG A 117 16.48 -22.14 -3.64
N VAL A 118 16.38 -21.37 -2.56
CA VAL A 118 16.18 -19.92 -2.62
C VAL A 118 17.49 -19.22 -2.99
N HIS A 119 17.44 -18.35 -3.99
CA HIS A 119 18.52 -17.45 -4.38
C HIS A 119 18.06 -16.00 -4.22
N ALA A 120 18.91 -15.16 -3.65
CA ALA A 120 18.73 -13.71 -3.61
C ALA A 120 19.47 -13.05 -4.79
N LEU A 121 19.00 -11.90 -5.26
CA LEU A 121 19.73 -11.14 -6.30
C LEU A 121 21.13 -10.74 -5.80
N SER A 122 21.23 -10.37 -4.53
CA SER A 122 22.47 -9.98 -3.86
C SER A 122 23.53 -11.08 -3.84
N ASP A 123 23.13 -12.36 -3.90
CA ASP A 123 24.06 -13.48 -4.00
C ASP A 123 24.92 -13.41 -5.28
N LEU A 124 24.44 -12.70 -6.31
CA LEU A 124 25.12 -12.54 -7.59
C LEU A 124 26.00 -11.27 -7.69
N HIS A 125 26.14 -10.50 -6.61
CA HIS A 125 26.99 -9.31 -6.59
C HIS A 125 28.42 -9.59 -7.07
N GLY A 126 29.00 -8.62 -7.78
CA GLY A 126 30.34 -8.74 -8.38
C GLY A 126 30.38 -9.57 -9.68
N ARG A 127 29.23 -10.06 -10.17
CA ARG A 127 29.12 -10.80 -11.43
C ARG A 127 28.30 -10.00 -12.45
N LYS A 128 28.55 -10.22 -13.75
CA LYS A 128 27.65 -9.76 -14.80
C LYS A 128 26.45 -10.71 -14.85
N VAL A 129 25.25 -10.18 -14.65
CA VAL A 129 24.01 -10.95 -14.57
C VAL A 129 23.07 -10.52 -15.70
N LEU A 130 22.47 -11.50 -16.39
CA LEU A 130 21.36 -11.28 -17.32
C LEU A 130 20.08 -11.81 -16.66
N LEU A 131 19.10 -10.92 -16.46
CA LEU A 131 17.78 -11.25 -15.93
C LEU A 131 16.79 -11.37 -17.09
N VAL A 132 16.17 -12.55 -17.22
CA VAL A 132 15.19 -12.83 -18.26
C VAL A 132 13.87 -13.18 -17.58
N THR A 133 12.84 -12.38 -17.84
CA THR A 133 11.46 -12.65 -17.41
C THR A 133 10.67 -13.22 -18.58
N TRP A 134 10.05 -14.38 -18.40
CA TRP A 134 9.30 -15.09 -19.44
C TRP A 134 8.06 -15.75 -18.83
N ALA A 135 7.02 -15.94 -19.65
CA ALA A 135 5.85 -16.77 -19.33
C ALA A 135 5.58 -17.71 -20.51
N SER A 136 5.12 -18.93 -20.21
CA SER A 136 4.86 -19.99 -21.19
C SER A 136 3.52 -19.87 -21.92
N TRP A 137 2.89 -18.69 -21.88
CA TRP A 137 1.48 -18.42 -22.24
C TRP A 137 0.47 -19.05 -21.27
#